data_AF-A0A7W4UKN6-F1
#
_entry.id   AF-A0A7W4UKN6-F1
#
_cell.length_a   1.000
_cell.length_b   1.000
_cell.length_c   1.000
_cell.angle_alpha   90.00
_cell.angle_beta   90.00
_cell.angle_gamma   90.00
#
_symmetry.space_group_name_H-M   'P 1'
#
loop_
_entity.id
_entity.type
_entity.pdbx_description
1 polymer ?
#
loop_
_entity_poly.entity_id
_entity_poly.type
_entity_poly.pdbx_seq_one_letter_code
_entity_poly.pdbx_strand_id
1 'polypeptide(L)'
;MPKRVRRSLTAVISGIAIAGLFAVASPAFAAPAPAEPAPTCEAVPQDVAILIDTTGSMSGAISAAQDTAVSAANTISAAGGRVALVEYKDAGDTIVAQTATDFTTDAAAFAAATETLSAYGGGDSPEAVLYALNHTLDNLSWTPSAPHAIILITDETFHDPDVADPTLTAASVTADLNASNTQVFPLLTSSFADGEGQYTALAAATGGFVTTLDGSAETIDEILERLTGEVVSRPWVKFTEESYSGVVGEAIALPTISGADCAPLDVATWSWTLVEGDPDVAPGADDEATATWGAPGTYAVTVTLTTVDGQTATATTTVVVTAAPTTTPTATETTTPTPTETSTPTPTATATATSTPTATATATPPVTVTVTPTTTAPASTTPVATPTASAAPGGGLATTGAENVGLLAGGAIALILAGLGTTLLLRRRKA
;
A
#
# COMPACT_ATOMS: atom_id res chain seq x y z
N MET A 1 -44.23 94.68 -23.82
CA MET A 1 -44.69 93.66 -22.84
C MET A 1 -43.83 92.42 -23.04
N PRO A 2 -43.40 91.64 -22.01
CA PRO A 2 -43.97 91.52 -20.67
C PRO A 2 -43.01 91.71 -19.45
N LYS A 3 -43.67 92.00 -18.33
CA LYS A 3 -43.52 91.71 -16.88
C LYS A 3 -42.17 91.40 -16.20
N ARG A 4 -41.71 92.42 -15.45
CA ARG A 4 -41.51 92.53 -13.96
C ARG A 4 -40.70 91.48 -13.17
N VAL A 5 -39.45 91.88 -12.93
CA VAL A 5 -38.63 91.94 -11.68
C VAL A 5 -39.29 91.64 -10.32
N ARG A 6 -38.54 90.92 -9.45
CA ARG A 6 -38.15 91.25 -8.04
C ARG A 6 -37.13 90.20 -7.54
N ARG A 7 -35.83 90.54 -7.41
CA ARG A 7 -35.08 91.06 -6.23
C ARG A 7 -35.04 90.12 -5.01
N SER A 8 -33.84 89.63 -4.65
CA SER A 8 -33.24 89.86 -3.32
C SER A 8 -31.75 89.48 -3.27
N LEU A 9 -30.98 90.28 -2.53
CA LEU A 9 -29.54 90.21 -2.22
C LEU A 9 -29.24 89.16 -1.13
N THR A 10 -28.04 88.57 -1.15
CA THR A 10 -27.30 88.09 0.05
C THR A 10 -25.81 88.01 -0.33
N ALA A 11 -25.00 89.04 -0.04
CA ALA A 11 -24.16 89.23 1.16
C ALA A 11 -23.02 88.21 1.29
N VAL A 12 -21.79 88.69 1.02
CA VAL A 12 -20.50 88.04 1.23
C VAL A 12 -20.10 88.18 2.70
N ILE A 13 -19.79 87.07 3.38
CA ILE A 13 -19.04 87.06 4.64
C ILE A 13 -17.95 86.00 4.50
N SER A 14 -16.69 86.47 4.46
CA SER A 14 -15.51 85.64 4.69
C SER A 14 -15.39 85.35 6.18
N GLY A 15 -15.23 84.07 6.54
CA GLY A 15 -14.99 83.62 7.90
C GLY A 15 -14.22 82.31 7.86
N ILE A 16 -13.00 82.35 8.36
CA ILE A 16 -12.03 81.25 8.44
C ILE A 16 -12.58 80.14 9.35
N ALA A 17 -12.64 78.91 8.84
CA ALA A 17 -12.90 77.70 9.64
C ALA A 17 -11.75 76.70 9.42
N ILE A 18 -11.06 76.38 10.50
CA ILE A 18 -10.00 75.38 10.59
C ILE A 18 -10.67 74.01 10.47
N ALA A 19 -10.51 73.34 9.32
CA ALA A 19 -10.94 71.97 9.13
C ALA A 19 -9.82 71.02 9.58
N GLY A 20 -10.00 70.41 10.77
CA GLY A 20 -9.22 69.25 11.18
C GLY A 20 -9.53 68.08 10.25
N LEU A 21 -8.55 67.68 9.44
CA LEU A 21 -8.62 66.51 8.57
C LEU A 21 -8.45 65.25 9.44
N PHE A 22 -9.56 64.67 9.90
CA PHE A 22 -9.55 63.27 10.34
C PHE A 22 -9.47 62.39 9.10
N ALA A 23 -8.27 61.91 8.79
CA ALA A 23 -8.07 60.83 7.84
C ALA A 23 -8.63 59.54 8.47
N VAL A 24 -9.83 59.15 8.06
CA VAL A 24 -10.33 57.80 8.33
C VAL A 24 -9.60 56.89 7.36
N ALA A 25 -8.60 56.16 7.86
CA ALA A 25 -7.94 55.11 7.09
C ALA A 25 -8.97 54.00 6.87
N SER A 26 -9.50 53.88 5.65
CA SER A 26 -10.19 52.67 5.22
C SER A 26 -9.20 51.51 5.36
N PRO A 27 -9.54 50.39 6.03
CA PRO A 27 -8.71 49.20 5.94
C PRO A 27 -8.74 48.78 4.46
N ALA A 28 -7.59 48.88 3.80
CA ALA A 28 -7.40 48.22 2.53
C ALA A 28 -7.57 46.73 2.82
N PHE A 29 -8.70 46.16 2.41
CA PHE A 29 -8.80 44.71 2.28
C PHE A 29 -7.70 44.33 1.29
N ALA A 30 -6.65 43.68 1.80
CA ALA A 30 -5.67 43.04 0.95
C ALA A 30 -6.47 42.13 0.00
N ALA A 31 -6.26 42.30 -1.31
CA ALA A 31 -6.77 41.33 -2.26
C ALA A 31 -6.30 39.93 -1.81
N PRO A 32 -7.18 38.91 -1.83
CA PRO A 32 -6.75 37.56 -1.52
C PRO A 32 -5.52 37.23 -2.36
N ALA A 33 -4.49 36.67 -1.73
CA ALA A 33 -3.30 36.24 -2.42
C ALA A 33 -3.72 35.42 -3.66
N PRO A 34 -3.07 35.59 -4.83
CA PRO A 34 -3.37 34.76 -5.98
C PRO A 34 -3.33 33.30 -5.52
N ALA A 35 -4.41 32.57 -5.78
CA ALA A 35 -4.50 31.15 -5.45
C ALA A 35 -3.25 30.47 -5.99
N GLU A 36 -2.54 29.77 -5.12
CA GLU A 36 -1.40 28.94 -5.51
C GLU A 36 -1.89 28.02 -6.64
N PRO A 37 -1.15 27.91 -7.77
CA PRO A 37 -1.57 27.02 -8.85
C PRO A 37 -1.76 25.62 -8.27
N ALA A 38 -2.85 24.94 -8.64
CA ALA A 38 -3.07 23.56 -8.25
C ALA A 38 -1.82 22.73 -8.59
N PRO A 39 -1.39 21.79 -7.72
CA PRO A 39 -0.23 20.96 -8.00
C PRO A 39 -0.41 20.32 -9.38
N THR A 40 0.56 20.52 -10.27
CA THR A 40 0.59 19.84 -11.55
C THR A 40 0.99 18.39 -11.29
N CYS A 41 0.11 17.44 -11.61
CA CYS A 41 0.43 16.01 -11.62
C CYS A 41 1.57 15.77 -12.63
N GLU A 42 2.82 15.79 -12.17
CA GLU A 42 3.92 15.22 -12.94
C GLU A 42 3.93 13.71 -12.72
N ALA A 43 4.21 12.94 -13.78
CA ALA A 43 4.35 11.49 -13.67
C ALA A 43 5.39 11.17 -12.58
N VAL A 44 4.98 10.47 -11.53
CA VAL A 44 5.90 9.98 -10.51
C VAL A 44 6.65 8.79 -11.10
N PRO A 45 8.00 8.77 -11.07
CA PRO A 45 8.77 7.61 -11.48
C PRO A 45 8.28 6.35 -10.77
N GLN A 46 7.73 5.40 -11.53
CA GLN A 46 7.19 4.15 -11.01
C GLN A 46 8.24 3.04 -11.06
N ASP A 47 8.29 2.23 -10.01
CA ASP A 47 9.05 0.98 -10.02
C ASP A 47 8.11 -0.17 -10.44
N VAL A 48 8.44 -0.85 -11.54
CA VAL A 48 7.67 -2.00 -12.04
C VAL A 48 8.56 -3.23 -12.14
N ALA A 49 8.29 -4.24 -11.31
CA ALA A 49 8.94 -5.53 -11.44
C ALA A 49 8.16 -6.41 -12.43
N ILE A 50 8.85 -7.07 -13.34
CA ILE A 50 8.27 -8.03 -14.27
C ILE A 50 8.77 -9.42 -13.86
N LEU A 51 7.83 -10.27 -13.45
CA LEU A 51 8.06 -11.65 -13.06
C LEU A 51 7.68 -12.54 -14.22
N ILE A 52 8.57 -13.44 -14.62
CA ILE A 52 8.33 -14.36 -15.74
C ILE A 52 8.47 -15.80 -15.23
N ASP A 53 7.38 -16.55 -15.39
CA ASP A 53 7.39 -17.99 -15.28
C ASP A 53 8.30 -18.58 -16.37
N THR A 54 9.25 -19.41 -15.94
CA THR A 54 10.18 -20.09 -16.81
C THR A 54 10.11 -21.61 -16.69
N THR A 55 9.03 -22.19 -16.18
CA THR A 55 8.86 -23.65 -16.14
C THR A 55 8.70 -24.24 -17.54
N GLY A 56 8.74 -25.58 -17.62
CA GLY A 56 8.71 -26.28 -18.89
C GLY A 56 7.43 -26.02 -19.72
N SER A 57 6.27 -25.80 -19.08
CA SER A 57 4.98 -25.53 -19.74
C SER A 57 5.03 -24.27 -20.60
N MET A 58 5.76 -23.25 -20.13
CA MET A 58 5.99 -21.98 -20.81
C MET A 58 6.77 -22.11 -22.12
N SER A 59 7.28 -23.30 -22.52
CA SER A 59 8.06 -23.48 -23.76
C SER A 59 7.36 -22.97 -25.03
N GLY A 60 6.02 -23.01 -25.08
CA GLY A 60 5.25 -22.47 -26.20
C GLY A 60 5.00 -20.96 -26.14
N ALA A 61 5.18 -20.35 -24.98
CA ALA A 61 4.83 -18.95 -24.68
C ALA A 61 6.03 -18.08 -24.28
N ILE A 62 7.20 -18.66 -23.97
CA ILE A 62 8.33 -17.95 -23.39
C ILE A 62 8.82 -16.79 -24.28
N SER A 63 8.87 -16.99 -25.60
CA SER A 63 9.23 -15.92 -26.53
C SER A 63 8.22 -14.77 -26.52
N ALA A 64 6.91 -15.08 -26.45
CA ALA A 64 5.88 -14.05 -26.36
C ALA A 64 5.92 -13.31 -25.01
N ALA A 65 6.19 -14.02 -23.91
CA ALA A 65 6.40 -13.42 -22.60
C ALA A 65 7.62 -12.48 -22.60
N GLN A 66 8.74 -12.91 -23.18
CA GLN A 66 9.95 -12.10 -23.32
C GLN A 66 9.71 -10.83 -24.15
N ASP A 67 9.11 -10.97 -25.34
CA ASP A 67 8.77 -9.83 -26.22
C ASP A 67 7.86 -8.83 -25.50
N THR A 68 6.89 -9.35 -24.75
CA THR A 68 5.92 -8.55 -23.99
C THR A 68 6.58 -7.80 -22.84
N ALA A 69 7.43 -8.48 -22.06
CA ALA A 69 8.21 -7.87 -21.00
C ALA A 69 9.14 -6.76 -21.51
N VAL A 70 9.82 -6.98 -22.65
CA VAL A 70 10.68 -5.98 -23.28
C VAL A 70 9.86 -4.78 -23.78
N SER A 71 8.70 -5.01 -24.38
CA SER A 71 7.79 -3.95 -24.82
C SER A 71 7.29 -3.09 -23.64
N ALA A 72 6.86 -3.74 -22.56
CA ALA A 72 6.44 -3.08 -21.33
C ALA A 72 7.57 -2.26 -20.72
N ALA A 73 8.78 -2.85 -20.61
CA ALA A 73 9.96 -2.19 -20.10
C ALA A 73 10.32 -0.92 -20.87
N ASN A 74 10.25 -0.96 -22.20
CA ASN A 74 10.47 0.21 -23.05
C ASN A 74 9.44 1.31 -22.77
N THR A 75 8.16 0.95 -22.66
CA THR A 75 7.06 1.90 -22.41
C THR A 75 7.20 2.56 -21.04
N ILE A 76 7.45 1.77 -19.99
CA ILE A 76 7.62 2.25 -18.61
C ILE A 76 8.86 3.14 -18.50
N SER A 77 9.98 2.72 -19.09
CA SER A 77 11.22 3.52 -19.08
C SER A 77 11.06 4.84 -19.85
N ALA A 78 10.32 4.84 -20.96
CA ALA A 78 10.01 6.06 -21.72
C ALA A 78 9.12 7.03 -20.93
N ALA A 79 8.28 6.52 -20.02
CA ALA A 79 7.50 7.31 -19.07
C ALA A 79 8.31 7.78 -17.84
N GLY A 80 9.59 7.43 -17.75
CA GLY A 80 10.47 7.81 -16.64
C GLY A 80 10.48 6.85 -15.45
N GLY A 81 9.83 5.69 -15.58
CA GLY A 81 9.87 4.62 -14.57
C GLY A 81 11.14 3.77 -14.63
N ARG A 82 11.29 2.87 -13.65
CA ARG A 82 12.35 1.85 -13.59
C ARG A 82 11.72 0.47 -13.67
N VAL A 83 12.45 -0.46 -14.28
CA VAL A 83 12.01 -1.86 -14.40
C VAL A 83 13.01 -2.83 -13.82
N ALA A 84 12.51 -3.91 -13.23
CA ALA A 84 13.28 -5.04 -12.72
C ALA A 84 12.75 -6.34 -13.31
N LEU A 85 13.61 -7.35 -13.46
CA LEU A 85 13.27 -8.66 -14.00
C LEU A 85 13.53 -9.74 -12.94
N VAL A 86 12.52 -10.53 -12.66
CA VAL A 86 12.62 -11.73 -11.81
C VAL A 86 12.16 -12.93 -12.63
N GLU A 87 12.97 -13.98 -12.67
CA GLU A 87 12.55 -15.29 -13.17
C GLU A 87 12.09 -16.14 -11.99
N TYR A 88 11.08 -16.97 -12.20
CA TYR A 88 10.67 -17.96 -11.22
C TYR A 88 10.27 -19.29 -11.87
N LYS A 89 10.20 -20.32 -11.03
CA LYS A 89 9.83 -21.70 -11.36
C LYS A 89 9.03 -22.29 -10.19
N ASP A 90 9.30 -23.55 -9.86
CA ASP A 90 8.61 -24.28 -8.81
C ASP A 90 9.53 -24.73 -7.67
N ALA A 91 8.90 -25.23 -6.61
CA ALA A 91 9.58 -25.93 -5.54
C ALA A 91 10.35 -27.17 -6.07
N GLY A 92 11.61 -27.28 -5.68
CA GLY A 92 12.48 -28.39 -6.08
C GLY A 92 13.34 -28.11 -7.32
N ASP A 93 13.08 -27.02 -8.03
CA ASP A 93 14.03 -26.48 -9.00
C ASP A 93 15.30 -25.94 -8.31
N THR A 94 16.39 -25.87 -9.07
CA THR A 94 17.64 -25.24 -8.57
C THR A 94 17.47 -23.75 -8.34
N ILE A 95 16.57 -23.11 -9.10
CA ILE A 95 16.19 -21.71 -8.98
C ILE A 95 14.68 -21.70 -8.84
N VAL A 96 14.18 -21.41 -7.64
CA VAL A 96 12.73 -21.20 -7.40
C VAL A 96 12.34 -19.77 -7.81
N ALA A 97 13.11 -18.77 -7.39
CA ALA A 97 13.03 -17.40 -7.88
C ALA A 97 14.42 -16.75 -7.90
N GLN A 98 14.68 -15.91 -8.90
CA GLN A 98 15.94 -15.19 -9.04
C GLN A 98 15.73 -13.81 -9.65
N THR A 99 16.39 -12.81 -9.07
CA THR A 99 16.50 -11.48 -9.67
C THR A 99 17.49 -11.54 -10.84
N ALA A 100 16.97 -11.50 -12.06
CA ALA A 100 17.79 -11.45 -13.27
C ALA A 100 18.30 -10.02 -13.54
N THR A 101 17.52 -9.00 -13.19
CA THR A 101 17.89 -7.58 -13.26
C THR A 101 17.22 -6.81 -12.13
N ASP A 102 17.99 -6.09 -11.32
CA ASP A 102 17.44 -5.14 -10.35
C ASP A 102 16.96 -3.86 -11.06
N PHE A 103 16.25 -2.97 -10.36
CA PHE A 103 15.63 -1.78 -10.95
C PHE A 103 16.60 -0.93 -11.78
N THR A 104 16.27 -0.77 -13.06
CA THR A 104 17.07 -0.03 -14.03
C THR A 104 16.19 0.82 -14.94
N THR A 105 16.76 1.90 -15.48
CA THR A 105 16.19 2.67 -16.60
C THR A 105 16.81 2.27 -17.94
N ASP A 106 17.78 1.34 -17.94
CA ASP A 106 18.44 0.84 -19.14
C ASP A 106 17.62 -0.31 -19.74
N ALA A 107 16.70 0.05 -20.63
CA ALA A 107 15.85 -0.91 -21.32
C ALA A 107 16.65 -1.92 -22.18
N ALA A 108 17.86 -1.57 -22.64
CA ALA A 108 18.70 -2.49 -23.39
C ALA A 108 19.34 -3.54 -22.48
N ALA A 109 19.78 -3.15 -21.29
CA ALA A 109 20.26 -4.09 -20.28
C ALA A 109 19.15 -5.04 -19.81
N PHE A 110 17.93 -4.50 -19.59
CA PHE A 110 16.75 -5.29 -19.28
C PHE A 110 16.47 -6.31 -20.40
N ALA A 111 16.41 -5.87 -21.67
CA ALA A 111 16.16 -6.76 -22.81
C ALA A 111 17.22 -7.87 -22.92
N ALA A 112 18.50 -7.54 -22.74
CA ALA A 112 19.57 -8.52 -22.78
C ALA A 112 19.43 -9.58 -21.67
N ALA A 113 18.97 -9.21 -20.47
CA ALA A 113 18.70 -10.17 -19.41
C ALA A 113 17.47 -11.04 -19.72
N THR A 114 16.39 -10.44 -20.24
CA THR A 114 15.17 -11.15 -20.64
C THR A 114 15.44 -12.22 -21.70
N GLU A 115 16.31 -11.94 -22.67
CA GLU A 115 16.72 -12.88 -23.72
C GLU A 115 17.47 -14.12 -23.19
N THR A 116 18.00 -14.07 -21.96
CA THR A 116 18.68 -15.24 -21.35
C THR A 116 17.73 -16.26 -20.74
N LEU A 117 16.47 -15.87 -20.51
CA LEU A 117 15.48 -16.76 -19.90
C LEU A 117 15.14 -17.93 -20.83
N SER A 118 14.91 -19.09 -20.23
CA SER A 118 14.58 -20.31 -20.95
C SER A 118 13.54 -21.11 -20.16
N ALA A 119 12.52 -21.59 -20.87
CA ALA A 119 11.48 -22.45 -20.31
C ALA A 119 12.01 -23.88 -20.10
N TYR A 120 12.18 -24.28 -18.85
CA TYR A 120 12.60 -25.62 -18.43
C TYR A 120 12.35 -25.82 -16.93
N GLY A 121 12.42 -27.07 -16.48
CA GLY A 121 12.16 -27.38 -15.07
C GLY A 121 10.67 -27.31 -14.76
N GLY A 122 10.35 -26.91 -13.54
CA GLY A 122 9.03 -27.05 -12.92
C GLY A 122 8.94 -28.35 -12.12
N GLY A 123 7.88 -28.44 -11.31
CA GLY A 123 7.59 -29.57 -10.45
C GLY A 123 6.20 -30.14 -10.75
N ASP A 124 5.35 -30.11 -9.73
CA ASP A 124 3.92 -30.29 -9.93
C ASP A 124 3.28 -29.01 -10.45
N SER A 125 2.06 -29.11 -10.97
CA SER A 125 1.18 -27.93 -11.05
C SER A 125 0.40 -27.90 -9.73
N PRO A 126 0.19 -26.73 -9.09
CA PRO A 126 0.54 -25.34 -9.47
C PRO A 126 2.02 -24.91 -9.35
N GLU A 127 2.34 -23.63 -9.62
CA GLU A 127 3.72 -23.06 -9.55
C GLU A 127 4.00 -22.26 -8.24
N ALA A 128 5.28 -21.94 -7.96
CA ALA A 128 5.73 -21.22 -6.74
C ALA A 128 5.64 -19.68 -6.82
N VAL A 129 4.47 -19.16 -7.21
CA VAL A 129 4.26 -17.71 -7.40
C VAL A 129 4.33 -16.91 -6.10
N LEU A 130 3.80 -17.43 -4.99
CA LEU A 130 3.80 -16.71 -3.72
C LEU A 130 5.24 -16.52 -3.21
N TYR A 131 6.09 -17.53 -3.39
CA TYR A 131 7.52 -17.44 -3.17
C TYR A 131 8.17 -16.37 -4.07
N ALA A 132 7.83 -16.35 -5.36
CA ALA A 132 8.36 -15.35 -6.30
C ALA A 132 7.96 -13.91 -5.95
N LEU A 133 6.70 -13.69 -5.54
CA LEU A 133 6.21 -12.39 -5.07
C LEU A 133 6.95 -11.95 -3.80
N ASN A 134 7.12 -12.84 -2.81
CA ASN A 134 7.88 -12.51 -1.61
C ASN A 134 9.35 -12.22 -1.91
N HIS A 135 10.00 -13.04 -2.74
CA HIS A 135 11.37 -12.81 -3.21
C HIS A 135 11.52 -11.42 -3.84
N THR A 136 10.53 -11.01 -4.64
CA THR A 136 10.52 -9.71 -5.33
C THR A 136 10.42 -8.54 -4.35
N LEU A 137 9.60 -8.66 -3.30
CA LEU A 137 9.50 -7.63 -2.25
C LEU A 137 10.82 -7.49 -1.47
N ASP A 138 11.47 -8.60 -1.16
CA ASP A 138 12.64 -8.63 -0.27
C ASP A 138 13.98 -8.30 -0.97
N ASN A 139 14.09 -8.57 -2.28
CA ASN A 139 15.39 -8.59 -2.97
C ASN A 139 15.57 -7.51 -4.05
N LEU A 140 14.55 -6.71 -4.35
CA LEU A 140 14.66 -5.59 -5.29
C LEU A 140 14.87 -4.26 -4.58
N SER A 141 15.56 -3.33 -5.26
CA SER A 141 15.83 -1.98 -4.74
C SER A 141 14.68 -0.99 -4.95
N TRP A 142 13.50 -1.35 -4.42
CA TRP A 142 12.28 -0.53 -4.44
C TRP A 142 12.51 0.87 -3.87
N THR A 143 11.94 1.89 -4.52
CA THR A 143 11.95 3.27 -4.00
C THR A 143 10.93 3.39 -2.87
N PRO A 144 11.33 3.75 -1.62
CA PRO A 144 10.46 3.70 -0.42
C PRO A 144 9.20 4.61 -0.40
N SER A 145 8.90 5.30 -1.49
CA SER A 145 7.77 6.22 -1.62
C SER A 145 7.22 6.31 -3.04
N ALA A 146 7.72 5.47 -3.96
CA ALA A 146 7.14 5.39 -5.30
C ALA A 146 5.96 4.40 -5.29
N PRO A 147 4.95 4.61 -6.14
CA PRO A 147 4.08 3.54 -6.58
C PRO A 147 4.86 2.30 -7.00
N HIS A 148 4.49 1.13 -6.48
CA HIS A 148 5.07 -0.15 -6.89
C HIS A 148 4.05 -0.96 -7.68
N ALA A 149 4.54 -1.67 -8.70
CA ALA A 149 3.72 -2.61 -9.45
C ALA A 149 4.53 -3.86 -9.81
N ILE A 150 3.83 -4.98 -9.89
CA ILE A 150 4.34 -6.26 -10.38
C ILE A 150 3.49 -6.67 -11.59
N ILE A 151 4.14 -6.93 -12.72
CA ILE A 151 3.52 -7.63 -13.86
C ILE A 151 3.98 -9.09 -13.76
N LEU A 152 3.04 -10.01 -13.56
CA LEU A 152 3.32 -11.42 -13.36
C LEU A 152 2.90 -12.22 -14.60
N ILE A 153 3.84 -12.84 -15.31
CA ILE A 153 3.56 -13.59 -16.53
C ILE A 153 3.66 -15.10 -16.26
N THR A 154 2.57 -15.85 -16.52
CA THR A 154 2.45 -17.27 -16.15
C THR A 154 1.44 -18.02 -17.02
N ASP A 155 1.57 -19.35 -17.14
CA ASP A 155 0.56 -20.22 -17.76
C ASP A 155 -0.18 -21.14 -16.79
N GLU A 156 0.13 -21.05 -15.50
CA GLU A 156 -0.43 -21.92 -14.46
C GLU A 156 -0.86 -21.12 -13.22
N THR A 157 -1.76 -21.73 -12.43
CA THR A 157 -2.16 -21.30 -11.08
C THR A 157 -0.97 -21.31 -10.10
N PHE A 158 -1.21 -20.95 -8.83
CA PHE A 158 -0.18 -21.02 -7.78
C PHE A 158 -0.58 -21.84 -6.57
N HIS A 159 0.43 -22.29 -5.82
CA HIS A 159 0.25 -23.00 -4.56
C HIS A 159 -0.16 -22.06 -3.41
N ASP A 160 -1.14 -22.46 -2.61
CA ASP A 160 -1.53 -21.79 -1.35
C ASP A 160 -1.84 -22.83 -0.25
N PRO A 161 -0.98 -22.98 0.78
CA PRO A 161 0.30 -22.32 0.97
C PRO A 161 1.34 -22.73 -0.09
N ASP A 162 2.36 -21.90 -0.28
CA ASP A 162 3.46 -22.18 -1.21
C ASP A 162 4.25 -23.44 -0.80
N VAL A 163 4.70 -24.23 -1.78
CA VAL A 163 5.45 -25.46 -1.50
C VAL A 163 6.93 -25.18 -1.17
N ALA A 164 7.53 -24.14 -1.78
CA ALA A 164 8.91 -23.76 -1.54
C ALA A 164 9.09 -23.12 -0.16
N ASP A 165 8.09 -22.35 0.30
CA ASP A 165 7.98 -21.86 1.67
C ASP A 165 6.53 -21.96 2.19
N PRO A 166 6.21 -23.01 2.98
CA PRO A 166 4.86 -23.22 3.52
C PRO A 166 4.35 -22.15 4.49
N THR A 167 5.18 -21.16 4.85
CA THR A 167 4.73 -20.01 5.64
C THR A 167 4.08 -18.93 4.77
N LEU A 168 4.34 -18.94 3.46
CA LEU A 168 3.73 -18.02 2.51
C LEU A 168 2.36 -18.55 2.09
N THR A 169 1.34 -17.75 2.38
CA THR A 169 -0.05 -17.98 1.97
C THR A 169 -0.51 -16.82 1.09
N ALA A 170 -1.57 -17.04 0.30
CA ALA A 170 -2.14 -15.95 -0.49
C ALA A 170 -2.52 -14.76 0.40
N ALA A 171 -3.02 -15.04 1.62
CA ALA A 171 -3.37 -14.02 2.60
C ALA A 171 -2.15 -13.24 3.12
N SER A 172 -1.06 -13.92 3.50
CA SER A 172 0.13 -13.25 4.04
C SER A 172 0.85 -12.42 2.96
N VAL A 173 1.05 -13.00 1.77
CA VAL A 173 1.71 -12.29 0.66
C VAL A 173 0.87 -11.10 0.18
N THR A 174 -0.46 -11.23 0.14
CA THR A 174 -1.36 -10.10 -0.15
C THR A 174 -1.21 -8.98 0.89
N ALA A 175 -1.04 -9.32 2.17
CA ALA A 175 -0.82 -8.32 3.22
C ALA A 175 0.52 -7.58 3.02
N ASP A 176 1.58 -8.30 2.64
CA ASP A 176 2.90 -7.71 2.39
C ASP A 176 2.92 -6.83 1.13
N LEU A 177 2.25 -7.26 0.06
CA LEU A 177 2.05 -6.47 -1.16
C LEU A 177 1.30 -5.17 -0.86
N ASN A 178 0.25 -5.24 -0.04
CA ASN A 178 -0.48 -4.06 0.40
C ASN A 178 0.35 -3.13 1.30
N ALA A 179 1.09 -3.69 2.27
CA ALA A 179 1.95 -2.92 3.17
C ALA A 179 3.06 -2.17 2.42
N SER A 180 3.52 -2.74 1.29
CA SER A 180 4.49 -2.12 0.37
C SER A 180 3.86 -1.22 -0.70
N ASN A 181 2.53 -1.06 -0.74
CA ASN A 181 1.82 -0.34 -1.80
C ASN A 181 2.11 -0.91 -3.22
N THR A 182 2.20 -2.24 -3.32
CA THR A 182 2.50 -2.97 -4.56
C THR A 182 1.24 -3.56 -5.16
N GLN A 183 0.91 -3.12 -6.38
CA GLN A 183 -0.17 -3.69 -7.19
C GLN A 183 0.33 -4.89 -7.98
N VAL A 184 -0.48 -5.93 -8.11
CA VAL A 184 -0.15 -7.10 -8.95
C VAL A 184 -1.07 -7.17 -10.16
N PHE A 185 -0.47 -7.29 -11.34
CA PHE A 185 -1.13 -7.46 -12.63
C PHE A 185 -0.75 -8.81 -13.23
N PRO A 186 -1.52 -9.88 -12.97
CA PRO A 186 -1.31 -11.16 -13.62
C PRO A 186 -1.62 -11.07 -15.11
N LEU A 187 -0.65 -11.46 -15.93
CA LEU A 187 -0.70 -11.52 -17.38
C LEU A 187 -0.55 -12.97 -17.81
N LEU A 188 -1.69 -13.64 -17.94
CA LEU A 188 -1.76 -15.08 -18.13
C LEU A 188 -1.55 -15.42 -19.61
N THR A 189 -0.90 -16.54 -19.93
CA THR A 189 -0.81 -16.98 -21.33
C THR A 189 -2.18 -17.39 -21.90
N SER A 190 -3.10 -17.79 -21.01
CA SER A 190 -4.51 -18.05 -21.31
C SER A 190 -5.37 -17.89 -20.05
N SER A 191 -6.67 -17.67 -20.22
CA SER A 191 -7.62 -17.57 -19.10
C SER A 191 -7.76 -18.86 -18.29
N PHE A 192 -7.29 -20.01 -18.80
CA PHE A 192 -7.32 -21.27 -18.05
C PHE A 192 -6.43 -21.26 -16.81
N ALA A 193 -5.37 -20.46 -16.81
CA ALA A 193 -4.47 -20.31 -15.67
C ALA A 193 -5.14 -19.67 -14.44
N ASP A 194 -6.34 -19.10 -14.61
CA ASP A 194 -7.16 -18.58 -13.50
C ASP A 194 -8.51 -19.30 -13.38
N GLY A 195 -8.57 -20.58 -13.74
CA GLY A 195 -9.81 -21.37 -13.72
C GLY A 195 -10.51 -21.40 -12.35
N GLU A 196 -9.75 -21.23 -11.27
CA GLU A 196 -10.24 -21.17 -9.88
C GLU A 196 -10.34 -19.73 -9.31
N GLY A 197 -9.98 -18.70 -10.10
CA GLY A 197 -10.09 -17.29 -9.72
C GLY A 197 -9.05 -16.79 -8.72
N GLN A 198 -7.96 -17.55 -8.49
CA GLN A 198 -6.90 -17.20 -7.54
C GLN A 198 -6.16 -15.91 -7.94
N TYR A 199 -5.85 -15.74 -9.22
CA TYR A 199 -5.22 -14.51 -9.72
C TYR A 199 -6.19 -13.34 -9.68
N THR A 200 -7.46 -13.57 -10.05
CA THR A 200 -8.50 -12.54 -9.95
C THR A 200 -8.63 -12.02 -8.51
N ALA A 201 -8.61 -12.91 -7.51
CA ALA A 201 -8.66 -12.55 -6.11
C ALA A 201 -7.41 -11.76 -5.67
N LEU A 202 -6.21 -12.23 -6.01
CA LEU A 202 -4.94 -11.57 -5.68
C LEU A 202 -4.85 -10.16 -6.30
N ALA A 203 -5.16 -10.05 -7.59
CA ALA A 203 -5.13 -8.78 -8.32
C ALA A 203 -6.12 -7.78 -7.71
N ALA A 204 -7.37 -8.19 -7.49
CA ALA A 204 -8.38 -7.33 -6.87
C ALA A 204 -8.00 -6.87 -5.46
N ALA A 205 -7.41 -7.77 -4.65
CA ALA A 205 -6.99 -7.47 -3.29
C ALA A 205 -5.77 -6.53 -3.21
N THR A 206 -5.03 -6.38 -4.31
CA THR A 206 -3.86 -5.48 -4.41
C THR A 206 -4.13 -4.25 -5.28
N GLY A 207 -5.34 -4.10 -5.83
CA GLY A 207 -5.74 -2.97 -6.67
C GLY A 207 -5.33 -3.08 -8.14
N GLY A 208 -4.89 -4.27 -8.58
CA GLY A 208 -4.64 -4.60 -9.98
C GLY A 208 -5.81 -5.36 -10.64
N PHE A 209 -5.54 -5.92 -11.81
CA PHE A 209 -6.49 -6.76 -12.56
C PHE A 209 -5.74 -7.85 -13.33
N VAL A 210 -6.48 -8.88 -13.73
CA VAL A 210 -5.95 -10.01 -14.52
C VAL A 210 -6.18 -9.74 -15.99
N THR A 211 -5.18 -10.08 -16.81
CA THR A 211 -5.38 -10.16 -18.24
C THR A 211 -4.61 -11.30 -18.92
N THR A 212 -4.68 -11.38 -20.25
CA THR A 212 -4.18 -12.50 -21.07
C THR A 212 -3.28 -12.06 -22.23
N LEU A 213 -2.24 -12.86 -22.55
CA LEU A 213 -1.38 -12.68 -23.72
C LEU A 213 -2.06 -13.09 -25.04
N ASP A 214 -3.08 -13.93 -24.99
CA ASP A 214 -3.82 -14.41 -26.16
C ASP A 214 -4.82 -13.39 -26.72
N GLY A 215 -4.98 -12.23 -26.04
CA GLY A 215 -5.89 -11.16 -26.44
C GLY A 215 -7.38 -11.53 -26.30
N SER A 216 -7.71 -12.55 -25.49
CA SER A 216 -9.09 -12.97 -25.21
C SER A 216 -9.82 -12.08 -24.19
N ALA A 217 -9.09 -11.21 -23.48
CA ALA A 217 -9.55 -10.10 -22.64
C ALA A 217 -8.61 -8.88 -22.80
N GLU A 218 -8.71 -7.87 -21.91
CA GLU A 218 -7.93 -6.61 -21.84
C GLU A 218 -6.47 -6.76 -22.32
N THR A 219 -5.84 -5.78 -22.97
CA THR A 219 -4.44 -6.00 -23.45
C THR A 219 -3.42 -5.57 -22.40
N ILE A 220 -2.15 -5.96 -22.57
CA ILE A 220 -1.06 -5.35 -21.81
C ILE A 220 -1.07 -3.82 -21.95
N ASP A 221 -1.62 -3.27 -23.04
CA ASP A 221 -1.75 -1.82 -23.21
C ASP A 221 -2.63 -1.20 -22.14
N GLU A 222 -3.62 -1.90 -21.57
CA GLU A 222 -4.45 -1.39 -20.48
C GLU A 222 -3.66 -1.35 -19.16
N ILE A 223 -2.83 -2.36 -18.90
CA ILE A 223 -1.87 -2.33 -17.79
C ILE A 223 -0.92 -1.15 -17.98
N LEU A 224 -0.36 -0.98 -19.18
CA LEU A 224 0.57 0.11 -19.47
C LEU A 224 -0.10 1.48 -19.43
N GLU A 225 -1.35 1.63 -19.88
CA GLU A 225 -2.12 2.86 -19.74
C GLU A 225 -2.36 3.18 -18.28
N ARG A 226 -2.68 2.17 -17.45
CA ARG A 226 -2.81 2.33 -15.99
C ARG A 226 -1.49 2.73 -15.33
N LEU A 227 -0.36 2.18 -15.77
CA LEU A 227 0.95 2.43 -15.17
C LEU A 227 1.60 3.73 -15.68
N THR A 228 1.36 4.11 -16.94
CA THR A 228 2.08 5.20 -17.63
C THR A 228 1.20 6.37 -18.07
N GLY A 229 -0.12 6.27 -17.91
CA GLY A 229 -1.09 7.30 -18.27
C GLY A 229 -0.94 8.59 -17.45
N GLU A 230 -1.49 9.69 -17.98
CA GLU A 230 -1.23 11.07 -17.52
C GLU A 230 -1.79 11.43 -16.13
N VAL A 231 -2.46 10.51 -15.43
CA VAL A 231 -2.84 10.69 -14.02
C VAL A 231 -2.90 9.32 -13.35
N VAL A 232 -1.89 8.95 -12.55
CA VAL A 232 -2.02 7.87 -11.58
C VAL A 232 -1.98 8.45 -10.18
N SER A 233 -3.11 9.04 -9.77
CA SER A 233 -3.35 9.34 -8.38
C SER A 233 -3.75 8.04 -7.67
N ARG A 234 -2.78 7.28 -7.16
CA ARG A 234 -3.06 6.02 -6.47
C ARG A 234 -3.61 6.30 -5.09
N PRO A 235 -4.73 5.68 -4.68
CA PRO A 235 -5.13 5.74 -3.30
C PRO A 235 -4.09 5.11 -2.41
N TRP A 236 -3.79 5.76 -1.30
CA TRP A 236 -3.16 5.16 -0.15
C TRP A 236 -4.04 5.43 1.07
N VAL A 237 -3.98 4.53 2.03
CA VAL A 237 -4.60 4.65 3.35
C VAL A 237 -3.59 4.24 4.40
N LYS A 238 -3.56 4.93 5.54
CA LYS A 238 -2.69 4.60 6.68
C LYS A 238 -3.43 4.86 7.98
N PHE A 239 -3.17 4.05 9.00
CA PHE A 239 -3.54 4.41 10.36
C PHE A 239 -2.70 5.60 10.85
N THR A 240 -3.30 6.44 11.68
CA THR A 240 -2.58 7.58 12.27
C THR A 240 -1.52 7.15 13.29
N GLU A 241 -1.69 6.00 13.92
CA GLU A 241 -0.75 5.38 14.86
C GLU A 241 -0.36 3.96 14.41
N GLU A 242 0.84 3.52 14.81
CA GLU A 242 1.36 2.16 14.52
C GLU A 242 0.56 1.08 15.26
N SER A 243 0.11 1.38 16.48
CA SER A 243 -0.76 0.51 17.27
C SER A 243 -1.69 1.32 18.17
N TYR A 244 -2.83 0.73 18.50
CA TYR A 244 -3.80 1.30 19.43
C TYR A 244 -3.96 0.40 20.65
N SER A 245 -4.45 0.97 21.75
CA SER A 245 -4.73 0.19 22.95
C SER A 245 -5.96 0.70 23.68
N GLY A 246 -6.59 -0.20 24.44
CA GLY A 246 -7.78 0.14 25.22
C GLY A 246 -8.14 -0.96 26.21
N VAL A 247 -9.38 -0.87 26.70
CA VAL A 247 -9.91 -1.74 27.75
C VAL A 247 -11.16 -2.44 27.24
N VAL A 248 -11.39 -3.68 27.68
CA VAL A 248 -12.59 -4.44 27.33
C VAL A 248 -13.86 -3.61 27.57
N GLY A 249 -14.72 -3.54 26.56
CA GLY A 249 -15.99 -2.83 26.60
C GLY A 249 -15.91 -1.32 26.39
N GLU A 250 -14.73 -0.75 26.18
CA GLU A 250 -14.55 0.66 25.80
C GLU A 250 -14.38 0.79 24.28
N ALA A 251 -14.97 1.83 23.70
CA ALA A 251 -14.82 2.12 22.28
C ALA A 251 -13.42 2.71 22.02
N ILE A 252 -12.68 2.10 21.10
CA ILE A 252 -11.36 2.58 20.65
C ILE A 252 -11.55 3.22 19.27
N ALA A 253 -11.10 4.47 19.13
CA ALA A 253 -11.08 5.16 17.85
C ALA A 253 -9.87 4.69 17.02
N LEU A 254 -10.10 4.51 15.73
CA LEU A 254 -9.13 4.03 14.75
C LEU A 254 -9.08 5.03 13.58
N PRO A 255 -8.44 6.20 13.76
CA PRO A 255 -8.35 7.20 12.71
C PRO A 255 -7.36 6.74 11.64
N THR A 256 -7.76 6.95 10.40
CA THR A 256 -6.93 6.76 9.22
C THR A 256 -6.75 8.08 8.50
N ILE A 257 -5.69 8.15 7.71
CA ILE A 257 -5.49 9.19 6.72
C ILE A 257 -5.44 8.50 5.37
N SER A 258 -6.08 9.10 4.38
CA SER A 258 -5.99 8.66 3.00
C SER A 258 -5.63 9.82 2.09
N GLY A 259 -5.04 9.48 0.96
CA GLY A 259 -4.68 10.45 -0.04
C GLY A 259 -4.40 9.78 -1.36
N ALA A 260 -4.21 10.61 -2.37
CA ALA A 260 -3.69 10.15 -3.63
C ALA A 260 -2.41 10.88 -3.93
N ASP A 261 -1.55 10.23 -4.69
CA ASP A 261 -0.23 10.78 -5.02
C ASP A 261 -0.31 12.06 -5.88
N CYS A 262 -1.40 12.28 -6.63
CA CYS A 262 -1.46 13.36 -7.61
C CYS A 262 -2.82 14.07 -7.77
N ALA A 263 -3.95 13.40 -7.56
CA ALA A 263 -5.30 13.99 -7.73
C ALA A 263 -6.13 13.81 -6.44
N PRO A 264 -7.18 14.61 -6.23
CA PRO A 264 -8.10 14.39 -5.11
C PRO A 264 -8.67 12.96 -5.18
N LEU A 265 -8.69 12.27 -4.04
CA LEU A 265 -9.33 10.96 -3.96
C LEU A 265 -10.85 11.10 -4.06
N ASP A 266 -11.43 10.50 -5.09
CA ASP A 266 -12.85 10.20 -5.13
C ASP A 266 -13.07 8.83 -4.49
N VAL A 267 -13.26 8.83 -3.17
CA VAL A 267 -13.51 7.62 -2.38
C VAL A 267 -14.94 7.14 -2.60
N ALA A 268 -15.11 5.88 -2.98
CA ALA A 268 -16.43 5.26 -3.12
C ALA A 268 -16.90 4.64 -1.81
N THR A 269 -16.07 3.83 -1.18
CA THR A 269 -16.44 3.04 0.01
C THR A 269 -15.24 2.76 0.90
N TRP A 270 -15.50 2.68 2.20
CA TRP A 270 -14.58 2.15 3.20
C TRP A 270 -15.13 0.81 3.71
N SER A 271 -14.27 -0.19 3.87
CA SER A 271 -14.61 -1.44 4.55
C SER A 271 -13.55 -1.78 5.59
N TRP A 272 -14.00 -2.44 6.66
CA TRP A 272 -13.18 -2.75 7.83
C TRP A 272 -13.27 -4.24 8.09
N THR A 273 -12.12 -4.90 8.10
CA THR A 273 -12.00 -6.34 8.26
C THR A 273 -11.13 -6.64 9.47
N LEU A 274 -11.54 -7.64 10.25
CA LEU A 274 -10.87 -8.04 11.48
C LEU A 274 -10.39 -9.46 11.34
N VAL A 275 -9.13 -9.70 11.71
CA VAL A 275 -8.56 -11.04 11.56
C VAL A 275 -8.94 -11.93 12.74
N GLU A 276 -9.22 -11.39 13.94
CA GLU A 276 -9.71 -12.17 15.10
C GLU A 276 -10.53 -11.31 16.10
N GLY A 277 -11.50 -11.91 16.80
CA GLY A 277 -12.13 -11.34 18.01
C GLY A 277 -13.48 -10.63 17.87
N ASP A 278 -14.04 -10.53 16.65
CA ASP A 278 -15.37 -9.98 16.30
C ASP A 278 -15.83 -8.78 17.17
N PRO A 279 -15.06 -7.67 17.20
CA PRO A 279 -15.53 -6.46 17.85
C PRO A 279 -16.75 -5.88 17.14
N ASP A 280 -17.61 -5.22 17.91
CA ASP A 280 -18.69 -4.40 17.34
C ASP A 280 -18.04 -3.16 16.72
N VAL A 281 -17.88 -3.16 15.40
CA VAL A 281 -17.35 -2.04 14.63
C VAL A 281 -18.51 -1.19 14.15
N ALA A 282 -18.54 0.05 14.61
CA ALA A 282 -19.32 1.09 13.96
C ALA A 282 -18.40 1.77 12.95
N PRO A 283 -18.45 1.40 11.65
CA PRO A 283 -17.72 2.16 10.63
C PRO A 283 -18.27 3.59 10.68
N GLY A 284 -17.41 4.55 11.01
CA GLY A 284 -17.74 5.95 10.76
C GLY A 284 -17.98 6.13 9.27
N ALA A 285 -18.76 7.13 8.88
CA ALA A 285 -19.03 7.40 7.47
C ALA A 285 -17.80 7.89 6.68
N ASP A 286 -16.62 7.93 7.31
CA ASP A 286 -15.44 8.71 6.91
C ASP A 286 -14.13 7.90 7.12
N ASP A 287 -13.00 8.58 7.16
CA ASP A 287 -11.63 8.12 7.40
C ASP A 287 -11.34 7.67 8.86
N GLU A 288 -12.38 7.40 9.67
CA GLU A 288 -12.25 6.92 11.04
C GLU A 288 -13.32 5.86 11.37
N ALA A 289 -12.91 4.80 12.09
CA ALA A 289 -13.83 3.83 12.68
C ALA A 289 -13.73 3.79 14.20
N THR A 290 -14.79 3.30 14.84
CA THR A 290 -14.77 2.97 16.27
C THR A 290 -15.10 1.50 16.47
N ALA A 291 -14.35 0.83 17.35
CA ALA A 291 -14.49 -0.59 17.60
C ALA A 291 -14.49 -0.89 19.11
N THR A 292 -15.30 -1.87 19.53
CA THR A 292 -15.40 -2.31 20.94
C THR A 292 -15.18 -3.81 21.05
N TRP A 293 -14.22 -4.23 21.90
CA TRP A 293 -13.90 -5.64 22.11
C TRP A 293 -14.48 -6.19 23.41
N GLY A 294 -15.03 -7.40 23.34
CA GLY A 294 -15.60 -8.12 24.48
C GLY A 294 -14.58 -8.92 25.30
N ALA A 295 -13.35 -9.09 24.80
CA ALA A 295 -12.30 -9.88 25.44
C ALA A 295 -10.96 -9.13 25.41
N PRO A 296 -10.07 -9.37 26.39
CA PRO A 296 -8.71 -8.87 26.32
C PRO A 296 -7.90 -9.70 25.32
N GLY A 297 -6.98 -9.06 24.61
CA GLY A 297 -6.19 -9.70 23.56
C GLY A 297 -5.42 -8.70 22.72
N THR A 298 -4.71 -9.23 21.74
CA THR A 298 -4.05 -8.44 20.69
C THR A 298 -4.72 -8.81 19.37
N TYR A 299 -5.20 -7.80 18.64
CA TYR A 299 -6.04 -7.97 17.47
C TYR A 299 -5.43 -7.25 16.27
N ALA A 300 -5.46 -7.86 15.09
CA ALA A 300 -5.13 -7.19 13.84
C ALA A 300 -6.42 -6.61 13.22
N VAL A 301 -6.36 -5.32 12.87
CA VAL A 301 -7.46 -4.59 12.22
C VAL A 301 -6.99 -4.08 10.87
N THR A 302 -7.72 -4.42 9.82
CA THR A 302 -7.43 -4.02 8.44
C THR A 302 -8.53 -3.10 7.93
N VAL A 303 -8.14 -1.97 7.35
CA VAL A 303 -9.03 -1.06 6.61
C VAL A 303 -8.77 -1.24 5.11
N THR A 304 -9.83 -1.26 4.32
CA THR A 304 -9.78 -1.22 2.86
C THR A 304 -10.57 0.00 2.38
N LEU A 305 -9.87 0.91 1.72
CA LEU A 305 -10.43 2.01 0.95
C LEU A 305 -10.68 1.52 -0.48
N THR A 306 -11.84 1.79 -1.05
CA THR A 306 -12.12 1.62 -2.48
C THR A 306 -12.53 2.95 -3.09
N THR A 307 -11.88 3.33 -4.19
CA THR A 307 -12.20 4.53 -4.96
C THR A 307 -13.29 4.27 -5.99
N VAL A 308 -13.85 5.34 -6.57
CA VAL A 308 -14.93 5.26 -7.59
C VAL A 308 -14.50 4.54 -8.87
N ASP A 309 -13.22 4.59 -9.22
CA ASP A 309 -12.62 3.88 -10.34
C ASP A 309 -12.20 2.44 -9.99
N GLY A 310 -12.59 1.95 -8.81
CA GLY A 310 -12.39 0.58 -8.37
C GLY A 310 -10.99 0.27 -7.84
N GLN A 311 -10.10 1.27 -7.69
CA GLN A 311 -8.83 1.06 -7.01
C GLN A 311 -9.05 0.82 -5.53
N THR A 312 -8.19 -0.01 -4.95
CA THR A 312 -8.20 -0.28 -3.52
C THR A 312 -6.89 0.13 -2.88
N ALA A 313 -6.95 0.54 -1.62
CA ALA A 313 -5.79 0.70 -0.76
C ALA A 313 -6.13 0.08 0.59
N THR A 314 -5.17 -0.64 1.19
CA THR A 314 -5.39 -1.24 2.51
C THR A 314 -4.31 -0.85 3.49
N ALA A 315 -4.67 -0.84 4.78
CA ALA A 315 -3.72 -0.69 5.87
C ALA A 315 -4.11 -1.63 7.00
N THR A 316 -3.13 -2.15 7.72
CA THR A 316 -3.34 -3.00 8.90
C THR A 316 -2.63 -2.39 10.11
N THR A 317 -3.29 -2.43 11.27
CA THR A 317 -2.71 -2.02 12.57
C THR A 317 -3.02 -3.07 13.64
N THR A 318 -2.32 -2.99 14.76
CA THR A 318 -2.56 -3.83 15.94
C THR A 318 -3.31 -3.07 17.03
N VAL A 319 -4.29 -3.72 17.65
CA VAL A 319 -5.04 -3.19 18.79
C VAL A 319 -4.83 -4.09 20.01
N VAL A 320 -4.33 -3.52 21.10
CA VAL A 320 -4.10 -4.23 22.37
C VAL A 320 -5.21 -3.88 23.36
N VAL A 321 -6.05 -4.87 23.69
CA VAL A 321 -7.16 -4.72 24.63
C VAL A 321 -6.82 -5.38 25.95
N THR A 322 -6.90 -4.63 27.05
CA THR A 322 -6.63 -5.10 28.40
C THR A 322 -7.92 -5.34 29.19
N ALA A 323 -7.87 -6.21 30.20
CA ALA A 323 -9.04 -6.46 31.04
C ALA A 323 -9.39 -5.22 31.87
N ALA A 324 -10.69 -4.96 32.04
CA ALA A 324 -11.16 -3.86 32.88
C ALA A 324 -10.65 -4.00 34.33
N PRO A 325 -10.22 -2.90 34.98
CA PRO A 325 -9.77 -2.95 36.36
C PRO A 325 -10.93 -3.44 37.24
N THR A 326 -10.72 -4.57 37.92
CA THR A 326 -11.72 -5.10 38.84
C THR A 326 -11.80 -4.15 40.04
N THR A 327 -12.92 -3.45 40.19
CA THR A 327 -13.17 -2.66 41.40
C THR A 327 -13.34 -3.64 42.56
N THR A 328 -12.31 -3.74 43.41
CA THR A 328 -12.48 -4.40 44.71
C THR A 328 -13.45 -3.53 45.50
N PRO A 329 -14.61 -4.04 45.94
CA PRO A 329 -15.57 -3.22 46.67
C PRO A 329 -14.91 -2.68 47.93
N THR A 330 -14.84 -1.36 48.05
CA THR A 330 -14.49 -0.69 49.30
C THR A 330 -15.49 -1.15 50.34
N ALA A 331 -15.02 -1.79 51.42
CA ALA A 331 -15.88 -2.22 52.51
C ALA A 331 -16.67 -1.01 53.03
N THR A 332 -17.99 -1.05 52.89
CA THR A 332 -18.87 -0.06 53.50
C THR A 332 -18.67 -0.13 55.01
N GLU A 333 -18.09 0.92 55.60
CA GLU A 333 -18.04 1.03 57.06
C GLU A 333 -19.47 1.01 57.59
N THR A 334 -19.84 -0.13 58.18
CA THR A 334 -21.09 -0.26 58.91
C THR A 334 -20.92 0.53 60.19
N THR A 335 -21.60 1.67 60.31
CA THR A 335 -21.66 2.41 61.55
C THR A 335 -22.23 1.51 62.63
N THR A 336 -21.37 1.09 63.56
CA THR A 336 -21.79 0.34 64.75
C THR A 336 -22.66 1.28 65.58
N PRO A 337 -23.90 0.92 65.94
CA PRO A 337 -24.76 1.79 66.72
C PRO A 337 -24.09 2.09 68.06
N THR A 338 -24.07 3.37 68.43
CA THR A 338 -23.56 3.87 69.71
C THR A 338 -24.18 3.09 70.87
N PRO A 339 -23.38 2.46 71.75
CA PRO A 339 -23.93 1.74 72.89
C PRO A 339 -24.67 2.72 73.81
N THR A 340 -25.91 2.40 74.16
CA THR A 340 -26.66 3.13 75.18
C THR A 340 -26.07 2.78 76.54
N GLU A 341 -25.54 3.78 77.25
CA GLU A 341 -24.97 3.58 78.59
C GLU A 341 -26.05 3.08 79.56
N THR A 342 -25.90 1.84 80.01
CA THR A 342 -26.59 1.32 81.19
C THR A 342 -25.60 1.35 82.34
N SER A 343 -25.88 2.17 83.34
CA SER A 343 -25.09 2.21 84.57
C SER A 343 -25.25 0.89 85.33
N THR A 344 -24.14 0.25 85.67
CA THR A 344 -24.09 -0.91 86.57
C THR A 344 -22.78 -0.85 87.34
N PRO A 345 -22.78 -1.12 88.68
CA PRO A 345 -21.76 -0.62 89.57
C PRO A 345 -20.45 -1.41 89.50
N THR A 346 -19.38 -0.68 89.84
CA THR A 346 -17.99 -1.10 90.04
C THR A 346 -17.84 -2.36 90.88
N PRO A 347 -16.97 -3.30 90.44
CA PRO A 347 -15.96 -3.80 91.37
C PRO A 347 -14.54 -3.87 90.77
N THR A 348 -13.62 -3.31 91.56
CA THR A 348 -12.30 -3.81 92.01
C THR A 348 -11.36 -4.53 91.04
N ALA A 349 -10.17 -3.94 90.90
CA ALA A 349 -9.00 -4.39 90.15
C ALA A 349 -8.44 -5.75 90.61
N THR A 350 -7.94 -6.55 89.66
CA THR A 350 -6.91 -7.58 89.88
C THR A 350 -6.13 -7.81 88.56
N ALA A 351 -4.87 -8.20 88.71
CA ALA A 351 -3.72 -7.86 87.88
C ALA A 351 -3.55 -8.60 86.53
N THR A 352 -2.76 -7.90 85.70
CA THR A 352 -2.01 -8.24 84.49
C THR A 352 -1.56 -9.68 84.29
N ALA A 353 -1.73 -10.19 83.07
CA ALA A 353 -0.78 -11.10 82.44
C ALA A 353 -0.58 -10.75 80.95
N THR A 354 0.69 -10.63 80.62
CA THR A 354 1.35 -10.27 79.36
C THR A 354 1.02 -11.22 78.20
N SER A 355 0.78 -10.69 77.00
CA SER A 355 0.97 -11.43 75.75
C SER A 355 2.14 -10.83 74.94
N THR A 356 3.02 -11.73 74.54
CA THR A 356 4.27 -11.54 73.77
C THR A 356 3.98 -11.10 72.34
N PRO A 357 4.75 -10.17 71.73
CA PRO A 357 4.60 -9.84 70.32
C PRO A 357 5.24 -10.92 69.43
N THR A 358 4.48 -11.41 68.45
CA THR A 358 4.99 -12.22 67.33
C THR A 358 5.58 -11.28 66.28
N ALA A 359 6.81 -11.57 65.84
CA ALA A 359 7.56 -10.76 64.89
C ALA A 359 6.94 -10.77 63.48
N THR A 360 6.82 -9.58 62.88
CA THR A 360 6.49 -9.36 61.47
C THR A 360 7.73 -9.63 60.60
N ALA A 361 7.59 -10.50 59.59
CA ALA A 361 8.64 -10.72 58.60
C ALA A 361 8.70 -9.56 57.60
N THR A 362 9.88 -8.97 57.45
CA THR A 362 10.21 -7.92 56.47
C THR A 362 10.42 -8.55 55.09
N ALA A 363 9.69 -8.05 54.07
CA ALA A 363 9.90 -8.43 52.68
C ALA A 363 11.25 -7.91 52.16
N THR A 364 12.00 -8.80 51.50
CA THR A 364 13.28 -8.50 50.82
C THR A 364 12.99 -7.98 49.40
N PRO A 365 13.64 -6.90 48.92
CA PRO A 365 13.43 -6.40 47.57
C PRO A 365 14.04 -7.34 46.50
N PRO A 366 13.54 -7.33 45.26
CA PRO A 366 14.06 -8.17 44.18
C PRO A 366 15.45 -7.68 43.73
N VAL A 367 16.30 -8.64 43.40
CA VAL A 367 17.67 -8.43 42.93
C VAL A 367 17.65 -8.11 41.44
N THR A 368 18.16 -6.94 41.06
CA THR A 368 18.39 -6.56 39.65
C THR A 368 19.62 -7.29 39.13
N VAL A 369 19.45 -8.13 38.09
CA VAL A 369 20.56 -8.77 37.40
C VAL A 369 20.95 -7.92 36.19
N THR A 370 22.10 -7.26 36.26
CA THR A 370 22.69 -6.55 35.12
C THR A 370 23.51 -7.53 34.30
N VAL A 371 23.07 -7.83 33.08
CA VAL A 371 23.88 -8.54 32.09
C VAL A 371 24.71 -7.53 31.30
N THR A 372 26.04 -7.66 31.37
CA THR A 372 26.99 -6.91 30.54
C THR A 372 27.26 -7.72 29.26
N PRO A 373 27.04 -7.17 28.05
CA PRO A 373 27.42 -7.87 26.83
C PRO A 373 28.96 -7.89 26.70
N THR A 374 29.51 -9.08 26.54
CA THR A 374 30.93 -9.29 26.18
C THR A 374 31.01 -9.37 24.66
N THR A 375 31.74 -8.44 24.04
CA THR A 375 32.01 -8.47 22.59
C THR A 375 33.14 -9.46 22.31
N THR A 376 32.79 -10.59 21.70
CA THR A 376 33.78 -11.55 21.17
C THR A 376 34.06 -11.19 19.72
N ALA A 377 35.31 -10.81 19.42
CA ALA A 377 35.80 -10.58 18.07
C ALA A 377 35.85 -11.90 17.26
N PRO A 378 35.55 -11.90 15.95
CA PRO A 378 35.69 -13.09 15.13
C PRO A 378 37.18 -13.33 14.79
N ALA A 379 37.59 -14.59 14.93
CA ALA A 379 38.89 -15.07 14.50
C ALA A 379 38.97 -15.10 12.97
N SER A 380 40.07 -14.54 12.45
CA SER A 380 40.48 -14.61 11.05
C SER A 380 41.13 -15.97 10.76
N THR A 381 40.63 -16.69 9.75
CA THR A 381 41.36 -17.79 9.13
C THR A 381 41.19 -17.76 7.61
N THR A 382 42.21 -17.27 6.93
CA THR A 382 42.51 -17.56 5.52
C THR A 382 42.93 -19.02 5.37
N PRO A 383 42.62 -19.68 4.25
CA PRO A 383 43.75 -20.16 3.46
C PRO A 383 43.62 -19.91 1.96
N VAL A 384 44.77 -19.57 1.40
CA VAL A 384 45.12 -19.48 -0.01
C VAL A 384 45.37 -20.89 -0.55
N ALA A 385 44.81 -21.24 -1.72
CA ALA A 385 45.44 -22.14 -2.69
C ALA A 385 44.79 -22.05 -4.09
N THR A 386 45.58 -21.53 -5.04
CA THR A 386 45.58 -21.80 -6.48
C THR A 386 47.03 -22.23 -6.76
N PRO A 387 47.37 -23.27 -7.55
CA PRO A 387 47.24 -23.10 -9.01
C PRO A 387 47.15 -24.32 -9.94
N THR A 388 46.82 -23.98 -11.19
CA THR A 388 47.35 -24.49 -12.48
C THR A 388 46.53 -25.49 -13.31
N ALA A 389 46.34 -25.02 -14.55
CA ALA A 389 45.75 -25.57 -15.76
C ALA A 389 46.25 -26.94 -16.28
N SER A 390 45.44 -27.53 -17.17
CA SER A 390 45.91 -28.18 -18.40
C SER A 390 44.85 -28.11 -19.52
N ALA A 391 45.30 -27.67 -20.70
CA ALA A 391 44.65 -27.77 -22.01
C ALA A 391 44.59 -29.24 -22.50
N ALA A 392 43.91 -29.72 -23.56
CA ALA A 392 43.39 -29.22 -24.84
C ALA A 392 42.47 -30.34 -25.45
N PRO A 393 42.22 -30.47 -26.78
CA PRO A 393 41.39 -29.67 -27.69
C PRO A 393 40.32 -30.48 -28.50
N GLY A 394 39.39 -29.79 -29.20
CA GLY A 394 39.03 -30.16 -30.59
C GLY A 394 37.55 -30.37 -30.98
N GLY A 395 37.12 -29.59 -31.99
CA GLY A 395 36.01 -29.87 -32.95
C GLY A 395 34.71 -29.10 -32.67
N GLY A 396 34.09 -28.32 -33.56
CA GLY A 396 34.27 -28.07 -35.00
C GLY A 396 32.92 -28.15 -35.75
N LEU A 397 32.40 -27.00 -36.18
CA LEU A 397 31.38 -26.76 -37.24
C LEU A 397 29.91 -27.13 -36.88
N ALA A 398 28.86 -26.38 -37.28
CA ALA A 398 28.69 -25.61 -38.50
C ALA A 398 28.01 -24.24 -38.32
N THR A 399 28.49 -23.31 -39.16
CA THR A 399 27.90 -22.01 -39.49
C THR A 399 27.03 -22.19 -40.73
N THR A 400 25.87 -21.55 -40.79
CA THR A 400 25.22 -21.16 -42.06
C THR A 400 24.60 -19.79 -41.88
N GLY A 401 25.18 -18.80 -42.55
CA GLY A 401 24.58 -17.49 -42.71
C GLY A 401 23.59 -17.47 -43.87
N ALA A 402 22.70 -16.48 -43.84
CA ALA A 402 22.14 -15.87 -45.02
C ALA A 402 22.02 -14.36 -44.74
N GLU A 403 22.81 -13.57 -45.46
CA GLU A 403 22.72 -12.12 -45.47
C GLU A 403 21.75 -11.63 -46.56
N ASN A 404 21.22 -10.42 -46.34
CA ASN A 404 20.84 -9.38 -47.31
C ASN A 404 19.59 -9.57 -48.18
N VAL A 405 18.59 -8.69 -47.99
CA VAL A 405 18.09 -7.62 -48.92
C VAL A 405 17.15 -6.76 -48.04
N GLY A 406 17.03 -5.43 -48.04
CA GLY A 406 17.49 -4.33 -48.87
C GLY A 406 16.47 -3.19 -48.68
N LEU A 407 16.99 -2.02 -48.36
CA LEU A 407 16.34 -0.72 -48.18
C LEU A 407 15.40 -0.34 -49.35
N LEU A 408 14.14 0.03 -49.07
CA LEU A 408 13.35 0.94 -49.92
C LEU A 408 12.47 1.87 -49.07
N ALA A 409 12.84 3.14 -49.08
CA ALA A 409 12.03 4.26 -48.64
C ALA A 409 11.09 4.72 -49.78
N GLY A 410 9.90 5.20 -49.40
CA GLY A 410 9.20 6.27 -50.13
C GLY A 410 7.95 5.89 -50.95
N GLY A 411 6.79 6.28 -50.42
CA GLY A 411 5.78 7.02 -51.21
C GLY A 411 4.45 6.33 -51.56
N ALA A 412 3.37 7.11 -51.35
CA ALA A 412 1.98 7.00 -51.85
C ALA A 412 0.95 6.57 -50.78
N ILE A 413 0.26 7.51 -50.12
CA ILE A 413 -0.94 8.26 -50.56
C ILE A 413 -2.19 7.37 -50.74
N ALA A 414 -3.07 7.45 -49.74
CA ALA A 414 -4.54 7.52 -49.73
C ALA A 414 -5.37 6.83 -50.83
N LEU A 415 -6.41 6.05 -50.42
CA LEU A 415 -7.84 6.41 -50.57
C LEU A 415 -8.84 5.27 -50.24
N ILE A 416 -9.84 5.65 -49.44
CA ILE A 416 -11.29 5.33 -49.50
C ILE A 416 -11.90 4.25 -48.56
N LEU A 417 -12.72 4.82 -47.67
CA LEU A 417 -13.85 4.34 -46.90
C LEU A 417 -14.91 3.55 -47.67
N ALA A 418 -15.53 2.57 -47.03
CA ALA A 418 -16.99 2.31 -47.12
C ALA A 418 -17.47 1.45 -45.94
N GLY A 419 -18.48 1.94 -45.20
CA GLY A 419 -19.22 1.11 -44.25
C GLY A 419 -19.87 1.88 -43.10
N LEU A 420 -20.84 2.76 -43.39
CA LEU A 420 -21.68 3.43 -42.39
C LEU A 420 -23.15 3.20 -42.74
N GLY A 421 -23.94 2.73 -41.78
CA GLY A 421 -25.39 2.57 -41.88
C GLY A 421 -25.97 2.06 -40.55
N THR A 422 -26.27 2.93 -39.58
CA THR A 422 -27.53 3.68 -39.34
C THR A 422 -28.48 3.01 -38.34
N THR A 423 -28.77 3.70 -37.23
CA THR A 423 -30.11 3.85 -36.58
C THR A 423 -29.96 4.85 -35.41
N LEU A 424 -30.36 6.12 -35.49
CA LEU A 424 -31.70 6.75 -35.56
C LEU A 424 -32.37 6.93 -34.19
N LEU A 425 -32.32 8.15 -33.63
CA LEU A 425 -33.24 8.63 -32.58
C LEU A 425 -33.25 10.18 -32.54
N LEU A 426 -34.24 10.81 -33.19
CA LEU A 426 -34.66 12.18 -32.90
C LEU A 426 -36.16 12.30 -33.23
N ARG A 427 -36.99 12.48 -32.20
CA ARG A 427 -38.40 12.88 -32.34
C ARG A 427 -38.64 14.23 -31.64
N ARG A 428 -38.62 15.26 -32.50
CA ARG A 428 -39.37 16.52 -32.57
C ARG A 428 -39.82 17.28 -31.30
N ARG A 429 -39.54 18.58 -31.40
CA ARG A 429 -39.94 19.74 -30.59
C ARG A 429 -41.46 19.98 -30.48
N LYS A 430 -41.79 20.59 -29.34
CA LYS A 430 -42.93 21.48 -28.98
C LYS A 430 -43.59 22.21 -30.17
N ALA A 431 -44.93 22.14 -30.19
CA ALA A 431 -45.84 23.28 -30.20
C ALA A 431 -47.11 22.85 -29.47
#